data_AF-A0A917FFC2-F1
#
_entry.id   AF-A0A917FFC2-F1
#
_cell.length_a   1.000
_cell.length_b   1.000
_cell.length_c   1.000
_cell.angle_alpha   90.00
_cell.angle_beta   90.00
_cell.angle_gamma   90.00
#
_symmetry.space_group_name_H-M   'P 1'
#
loop_
_entity.id
_entity.type
_entity.pdbx_description
1 polymer ?
#
loop_
_entity_poly.entity_id
_entity_poly.type
_entity_poly.pdbx_seq_one_letter_code
_entity_poly.pdbx_strand_id
1 'polypeptide(L)'
;MNVRGMPGRHGPVAGEVGADLVNAGMLYHAAPATCAALPAEFEPHISLQSGALVATGPDMTDAAFAPAFGGIAGWQGQERRTSADPAAPWQAWNGAAPWGLAPQDDATFAAAGDTPAWESWSPPAGPDPLDPRSVQPALLGLLDRLGLSAALLQPAPGSDWRGVMDAAARAPERLRAVLPLASLTLPPTLAVMARHGLAGLSVMVEACRVEPALWRSVLLRLAAHGLHLHLKADPDQWPALLPFVLGHGTPVRLDLPGARLPDDAHAALERHAGHPDLWIGFVPAAVRAHRTGRLLERLVAAAGPSRLLWHSGAGEGGFDLDDHLLALLDLFPTADIRQQVAGANARWLAFGVESFGDLA
;
A
#
# COMPACT_ATOMS: atom_id res chain seq x y z
N MET A 1 -55.46 11.95 29.96
CA MET A 1 -54.07 11.75 30.44
C MET A 1 -53.29 11.06 29.34
N ASN A 2 -52.45 11.82 28.62
CA ASN A 2 -51.64 11.31 27.51
C ASN A 2 -50.32 10.75 28.05
N VAL A 3 -50.04 9.48 27.74
CA VAL A 3 -48.79 8.80 28.06
C VAL A 3 -47.74 9.21 27.03
N ARG A 4 -46.71 9.94 27.48
CA ARG A 4 -45.52 10.30 26.69
C ARG A 4 -44.65 9.07 26.47
N GLY A 5 -44.36 8.76 25.21
CA GLY A 5 -43.41 7.72 24.79
C GLY A 5 -41.96 8.09 25.14
N MET A 6 -41.20 7.08 25.56
CA MET A 6 -39.74 7.17 25.72
C MET A 6 -39.04 7.07 24.36
N PRO A 7 -37.94 7.81 24.13
CA PRO A 7 -37.12 7.63 22.95
C PRO A 7 -36.21 6.41 23.12
N GLY A 8 -36.24 5.51 22.14
CA GLY A 8 -35.33 4.37 22.03
C GLY A 8 -33.90 4.84 21.81
N ARG A 9 -32.98 4.41 22.68
CA ARG A 9 -31.54 4.51 22.46
C ARG A 9 -31.14 3.43 21.43
N HIS A 10 -30.82 3.83 20.22
CA HIS A 10 -30.03 3.01 19.31
C HIS A 10 -28.56 3.17 19.69
N GLY A 11 -27.97 2.11 20.27
CA GLY A 11 -26.52 2.02 20.43
C GLY A 11 -25.84 1.72 19.08
N PRO A 12 -24.56 2.09 18.91
CA PRO A 12 -23.84 1.80 17.68
C PRO A 12 -23.66 0.29 17.51
N VAL A 13 -23.89 -0.19 16.29
CA VAL A 13 -23.70 -1.59 15.89
C VAL A 13 -22.19 -1.85 15.81
N ALA A 14 -21.70 -2.78 16.63
CA ALA A 14 -20.33 -3.28 16.57
C ALA A 14 -20.25 -4.31 15.42
N GLY A 15 -19.63 -3.96 14.29
CA GLY A 15 -19.54 -4.90 13.16
C GLY A 15 -18.55 -4.61 12.03
N GLU A 16 -18.19 -3.36 11.74
CA GLU A 16 -17.50 -3.05 10.45
C GLU A 16 -15.99 -2.72 10.55
N VAL A 17 -15.44 -2.50 11.75
CA VAL A 17 -14.05 -2.00 11.93
C VAL A 17 -12.97 -2.97 11.41
N GLY A 18 -13.28 -4.27 11.28
CA GLY A 18 -12.32 -5.28 10.85
C GLY A 18 -12.02 -5.31 9.35
N ALA A 19 -12.98 -4.91 8.50
CA ALA A 19 -12.82 -4.97 7.04
C ALA A 19 -12.00 -3.80 6.48
N ASP A 20 -12.10 -2.62 7.10
CA ASP A 20 -11.47 -1.39 6.60
C ASP A 20 -9.94 -1.39 6.73
N LEU A 21 -9.39 -2.14 7.68
CA LEU A 21 -7.94 -2.27 7.86
C LEU A 21 -7.28 -3.24 6.87
N VAL A 22 -8.06 -4.14 6.24
CA VAL A 22 -7.56 -5.05 5.19
C VAL A 22 -7.31 -4.31 3.87
N ASN A 23 -7.97 -3.15 3.67
CA ASN A 23 -7.77 -2.26 2.52
C ASN A 23 -6.65 -1.22 2.74
N ALA A 24 -5.86 -1.35 3.81
CA ALA A 24 -4.70 -0.49 4.03
C ALA A 24 -3.62 -0.77 2.97
N GLY A 25 -3.12 0.28 2.31
CA GLY A 25 -1.98 0.17 1.41
C GLY A 25 -0.79 -0.38 2.19
N MET A 26 -0.38 -1.61 1.86
CA MET A 26 0.74 -2.27 2.53
C MET A 26 2.01 -2.11 1.69
N LEU A 27 3.06 -1.53 2.28
CA LEU A 27 4.43 -1.85 1.84
C LEU A 27 4.85 -3.10 2.58
N TYR A 28 5.35 -4.08 1.85
CA TYR A 28 5.82 -5.31 2.44
C TYR A 28 7.34 -5.38 2.43
N HIS A 29 7.88 -6.07 3.43
CA HIS A 29 9.23 -6.57 3.40
C HIS A 29 9.20 -8.10 3.31
N ALA A 30 9.59 -8.66 2.17
CA ALA A 30 9.77 -10.09 2.01
C ALA A 30 11.07 -10.58 2.68
N ALA A 31 11.02 -11.72 3.37
CA ALA A 31 12.22 -12.34 3.91
C ALA A 31 13.20 -12.72 2.77
N PRO A 32 14.53 -12.65 2.97
CA PRO A 32 15.52 -12.96 1.94
C PRO A 32 15.31 -14.33 1.27
N ALA A 33 14.88 -15.33 2.05
CA ALA A 33 14.56 -16.67 1.55
C ALA A 33 13.37 -16.69 0.58
N THR A 34 12.32 -15.90 0.82
CA THR A 34 11.11 -15.84 -0.01
C THR A 34 11.42 -15.24 -1.39
N CYS A 35 12.26 -14.20 -1.45
CA CYS A 35 12.65 -13.58 -2.73
C CYS A 35 13.63 -14.44 -3.56
N ALA A 36 14.44 -15.27 -2.88
CA ALA A 36 15.42 -16.14 -3.53
C ALA A 36 14.84 -17.50 -3.97
N ALA A 37 13.77 -17.96 -3.32
CA ALA A 37 13.22 -19.31 -3.51
C ALA A 37 12.06 -19.42 -4.52
N LEU A 38 11.77 -18.39 -5.32
CA LEU A 38 10.83 -18.52 -6.44
C LEU A 38 11.57 -19.20 -7.61
N PRO A 39 11.31 -20.49 -7.93
CA PRO A 39 11.97 -21.15 -9.05
C PRO A 39 11.56 -20.49 -10.38
N ALA A 40 12.45 -20.54 -11.38
CA ALA A 40 12.16 -20.08 -12.74
C ALA A 40 11.01 -20.87 -13.42
N GLU A 41 10.61 -21.99 -12.82
CA GLU A 41 9.52 -22.87 -13.24
C GLU A 41 8.42 -22.85 -12.18
N PHE A 42 7.70 -21.73 -12.06
CA PHE A 42 6.52 -21.62 -11.19
C PHE A 42 5.26 -21.69 -12.06
N GLU A 43 4.53 -22.81 -12.02
CA GLU A 43 3.17 -22.91 -12.58
C GLU A 43 2.16 -22.57 -11.47
N PRO A 44 1.35 -21.49 -11.60
CA PRO A 44 0.44 -21.08 -10.55
C PRO A 44 -0.87 -21.90 -10.61
N HIS A 45 -1.11 -22.69 -9.56
CA HIS A 45 -2.40 -23.33 -9.29
C HIS A 45 -2.86 -23.06 -7.85
N ILE A 46 -2.97 -21.79 -7.45
CA ILE A 46 -3.78 -21.40 -6.29
C ILE A 46 -4.47 -20.08 -6.64
N SER A 47 -5.80 -20.06 -6.62
CA SER A 47 -6.60 -18.84 -6.73
C SER A 47 -7.24 -18.60 -5.37
N LEU A 48 -6.92 -17.48 -4.73
CA LEU A 48 -7.57 -17.05 -3.50
C LEU A 48 -8.61 -15.98 -3.86
N GLN A 49 -9.84 -16.41 -4.13
CA GLN A 49 -10.96 -15.49 -4.21
C GLN A 49 -11.25 -14.91 -2.82
N SER A 50 -11.25 -13.59 -2.74
CA SER A 50 -11.68 -12.80 -1.59
C SER A 50 -13.15 -13.10 -1.24
N GLY A 51 -13.35 -13.91 -0.21
CA GLY A 51 -14.64 -14.17 0.43
C GLY A 51 -14.62 -13.71 1.88
N ALA A 52 -15.62 -12.92 2.28
CA ALA A 52 -15.83 -12.44 3.64
C ALA A 52 -15.80 -13.59 4.66
N LEU A 53 -14.96 -13.46 5.69
CA LEU A 53 -14.92 -14.40 6.80
C LEU A 53 -15.96 -13.99 7.86
N VAL A 54 -17.16 -14.58 7.79
CA VAL A 54 -18.11 -14.59 8.92
C VAL A 54 -17.84 -15.85 9.74
N ALA A 55 -17.39 -15.69 10.98
CA ALA A 55 -17.18 -16.81 11.90
C ALA A 55 -18.38 -16.95 12.84
N THR A 56 -19.13 -18.05 12.71
CA THR A 56 -19.97 -18.60 13.79
C THR A 56 -19.53 -20.04 14.05
N GLY A 57 -19.11 -20.35 15.28
CA GLY A 57 -18.96 -21.72 15.78
C GLY A 57 -20.29 -22.29 16.30
N PRO A 58 -20.35 -23.53 16.85
CA PRO A 58 -19.22 -24.38 17.30
C PRO A 58 -19.28 -25.90 16.93
N ASP A 59 -18.17 -26.58 17.27
CA ASP A 59 -17.95 -28.00 17.65
C ASP A 59 -18.05 -29.18 16.65
N MET A 60 -16.92 -29.89 16.41
CA MET A 60 -16.56 -31.21 17.01
C MET A 60 -15.46 -32.01 16.25
N THR A 61 -14.43 -32.43 17.01
CA THR A 61 -13.66 -33.70 17.04
C THR A 61 -13.02 -34.36 15.80
N ASP A 62 -11.71 -34.65 15.96
CA ASP A 62 -10.90 -35.84 15.56
C ASP A 62 -11.20 -36.65 14.28
N ALA A 63 -10.21 -36.74 13.38
CA ALA A 63 -9.51 -37.99 13.02
C ALA A 63 -8.53 -37.80 11.84
N ALA A 64 -7.41 -38.53 11.90
CA ALA A 64 -6.33 -38.61 10.93
C ALA A 64 -6.75 -39.20 9.56
N PHE A 65 -6.08 -38.82 8.46
CA PHE A 65 -5.84 -39.71 7.31
C PHE A 65 -4.65 -39.26 6.42
N ALA A 66 -3.81 -40.23 6.05
CA ALA A 66 -2.72 -40.13 5.09
C ALA A 66 -3.22 -40.15 3.63
N PRO A 67 -2.43 -39.69 2.63
CA PRO A 67 -2.89 -39.67 1.24
C PRO A 67 -2.65 -41.00 0.52
N ALA A 68 -3.70 -41.51 -0.14
CA ALA A 68 -3.62 -42.57 -1.12
C ALA A 68 -3.63 -41.97 -2.53
N PHE A 69 -2.63 -42.35 -3.34
CA PHE A 69 -2.58 -42.10 -4.78
C PHE A 69 -3.49 -43.09 -5.53
N GLY A 70 -4.27 -42.56 -6.46
CA GLY A 70 -4.95 -43.25 -7.56
C GLY A 70 -5.64 -42.17 -8.39
N GLY A 71 -5.38 -41.95 -9.68
CA GLY A 71 -5.15 -42.91 -10.75
C GLY A 71 -6.46 -43.10 -11.50
N ILE A 72 -6.80 -42.22 -12.45
CA ILE A 72 -7.82 -42.51 -13.48
C ILE A 72 -7.38 -41.89 -14.82
N ALA A 73 -7.26 -42.77 -15.80
CA ALA A 73 -7.20 -42.47 -17.22
C ALA A 73 -8.61 -42.45 -17.83
N GLY A 74 -8.79 -41.63 -18.87
CA GLY A 74 -9.71 -41.92 -19.96
C GLY A 74 -10.95 -41.04 -20.06
N TRP A 75 -10.92 -40.06 -20.98
CA TRP A 75 -12.09 -39.79 -21.82
C TRP A 75 -11.66 -39.25 -23.20
N GLN A 76 -12.18 -39.89 -24.24
CA GLN A 76 -11.88 -39.64 -25.65
C GLN A 76 -12.84 -38.59 -26.23
N GLY A 77 -12.25 -37.66 -26.99
CA GLY A 77 -12.70 -37.17 -28.30
C GLY A 77 -14.14 -36.71 -28.53
N GLN A 78 -14.28 -35.44 -28.94
CA GLN A 78 -15.16 -35.10 -30.06
C GLN A 78 -14.68 -33.85 -30.82
N GLU A 79 -15.06 -33.79 -32.09
CA GLU A 79 -14.37 -33.19 -33.23
C GLU A 79 -14.58 -31.68 -33.47
N ARG A 80 -13.55 -31.14 -34.13
CA ARG A 80 -13.48 -29.99 -35.05
C ARG A 80 -14.81 -29.45 -35.62
N ARG A 81 -14.92 -28.11 -35.66
CA ARG A 81 -15.29 -27.37 -36.87
C ARG A 81 -14.47 -26.08 -37.01
N THR A 82 -14.14 -25.80 -38.26
CA THR A 82 -13.21 -24.78 -38.77
C THR A 82 -13.94 -23.55 -39.33
N SER A 83 -13.17 -22.46 -39.40
CA SER A 83 -13.09 -21.40 -40.42
C SER A 83 -13.96 -20.13 -40.35
N ALA A 84 -13.20 -19.02 -40.33
CA ALA A 84 -13.32 -17.79 -41.12
C ALA A 84 -14.36 -16.72 -40.72
N ASP A 85 -13.88 -15.55 -40.29
CA ASP A 85 -13.80 -14.33 -41.14
C ASP A 85 -12.98 -13.21 -40.44
N PRO A 86 -11.98 -12.57 -41.08
CA PRO A 86 -11.29 -11.39 -40.58
C PRO A 86 -11.68 -10.13 -41.39
N ALA A 87 -12.67 -9.36 -40.93
CA ALA A 87 -12.96 -8.03 -41.45
C ALA A 87 -13.54 -7.09 -40.36
N ALA A 88 -12.70 -6.13 -39.95
CA ALA A 88 -12.92 -4.75 -39.43
C ALA A 88 -14.37 -4.24 -39.14
N PRO A 89 -14.60 -3.37 -38.12
CA PRO A 89 -13.97 -2.05 -38.09
C PRO A 89 -13.56 -1.51 -36.71
N TRP A 90 -12.29 -1.10 -36.65
CA TRP A 90 -11.83 -0.02 -35.78
C TRP A 90 -12.44 1.30 -36.28
N GLN A 91 -13.63 1.69 -35.79
CA GLN A 91 -14.16 3.06 -35.87
C GLN A 91 -15.53 3.14 -35.18
N ALA A 92 -15.54 3.12 -33.84
CA ALA A 92 -16.65 3.63 -33.01
C ALA A 92 -16.26 3.62 -31.52
N TRP A 93 -15.15 4.26 -31.14
CA TRP A 93 -14.85 4.50 -29.70
C TRP A 93 -13.94 5.71 -29.51
N ASN A 94 -14.31 6.83 -30.13
CA ASN A 94 -13.73 8.15 -29.84
C ASN A 94 -14.88 9.11 -29.56
N GLY A 95 -15.28 9.17 -28.30
CA GLY A 95 -16.40 10.00 -27.84
C GLY A 95 -16.57 10.04 -26.32
N ALA A 96 -15.49 9.88 -25.55
CA ALA A 96 -15.38 10.23 -24.14
C ALA A 96 -13.90 10.07 -23.74
N ALA A 97 -13.36 11.01 -22.96
CA ALA A 97 -12.01 10.88 -22.41
C ALA A 97 -11.88 9.57 -21.60
N PRO A 98 -10.75 8.83 -21.66
CA PRO A 98 -10.62 7.50 -21.04
C PRO A 98 -10.46 7.52 -19.52
N TRP A 99 -10.75 8.65 -18.86
CA TRP A 99 -10.90 8.71 -17.39
C TRP A 99 -12.29 8.18 -17.01
N GLY A 100 -12.48 6.89 -17.26
CA GLY A 100 -13.63 6.11 -16.82
C GLY A 100 -13.35 5.38 -15.50
N LEU A 101 -12.63 6.01 -14.57
CA LEU A 101 -13.00 5.91 -13.17
C LEU A 101 -14.18 6.86 -13.05
N ALA A 102 -15.35 6.37 -12.61
CA ALA A 102 -16.35 7.30 -12.11
C ALA A 102 -15.64 8.23 -11.11
N PRO A 103 -15.84 9.56 -11.15
CA PRO A 103 -15.32 10.40 -10.10
C PRO A 103 -15.83 9.80 -8.80
N GLN A 104 -14.93 9.22 -7.99
CA GLN A 104 -15.13 9.33 -6.56
C GLN A 104 -15.22 10.83 -6.35
N ASP A 105 -16.32 11.29 -5.78
CA ASP A 105 -16.50 12.70 -5.44
C ASP A 105 -15.44 13.07 -4.38
N ASP A 106 -14.21 13.28 -4.82
CA ASP A 106 -13.08 13.77 -4.03
C ASP A 106 -13.34 15.22 -3.59
N ALA A 107 -14.29 15.89 -4.24
CA ALA A 107 -14.86 17.16 -3.79
C ALA A 107 -15.57 17.06 -2.42
N THR A 108 -15.96 15.86 -1.98
CA THR A 108 -16.50 15.63 -0.62
C THR A 108 -15.38 15.59 0.43
N PHE A 109 -14.13 15.35 0.02
CA PHE A 109 -12.98 15.21 0.90
C PHE A 109 -12.51 16.55 1.50
N ALA A 110 -12.74 17.67 0.79
CA ALA A 110 -12.34 19.00 1.26
C ALA A 110 -13.34 19.64 2.25
N ALA A 111 -14.56 19.12 2.37
CA ALA A 111 -15.64 19.80 3.09
C ALA A 111 -16.18 19.06 4.33
N ALA A 112 -15.89 17.78 4.52
CA ALA A 112 -16.47 17.00 5.61
C ALA A 112 -15.45 16.02 6.23
N GLY A 113 -14.62 16.53 7.14
CA GLY A 113 -13.81 15.69 7.99
C GLY A 113 -13.10 16.55 9.00
N ASP A 114 -13.56 16.53 10.25
CA ASP A 114 -12.85 17.15 11.37
C ASP A 114 -11.36 16.83 11.24
N THR A 115 -10.52 17.86 11.35
CA THR A 115 -9.07 17.67 11.39
C THR A 115 -8.81 16.57 12.41
N PRO A 116 -8.18 15.45 12.01
CA PRO A 116 -8.08 14.32 12.90
C PRO A 116 -7.43 14.79 14.20
N ALA A 117 -8.11 14.58 15.33
CA ALA A 117 -7.72 15.11 16.64
C ALA A 117 -6.47 14.36 17.18
N TRP A 118 -5.37 14.48 16.44
CA TRP A 118 -4.05 13.90 16.70
C TRP A 118 -3.51 14.26 18.07
N GLU A 119 -3.90 15.45 18.56
CA GLU A 119 -3.56 16.01 19.86
C GLU A 119 -4.02 15.13 21.02
N SER A 120 -5.06 14.33 20.82
CA SER A 120 -5.63 13.46 21.86
C SER A 120 -5.19 12.00 21.76
N TRP A 121 -4.37 11.62 20.77
CA TRP A 121 -3.88 10.25 20.71
C TRP A 121 -2.81 10.01 21.76
N SER A 122 -2.95 8.90 22.45
CA SER A 122 -2.00 8.39 23.42
C SER A 122 -1.77 6.91 23.11
N PRO A 123 -0.54 6.41 23.29
CA PRO A 123 -0.25 5.00 23.05
C PRO A 123 -1.13 4.12 23.94
N PRO A 124 -1.59 2.96 23.46
CA PRO A 124 -2.33 2.02 24.28
C PRO A 124 -1.47 1.58 25.47
N ALA A 125 -2.09 1.41 26.65
CA ALA A 125 -1.41 1.10 27.91
C ALA A 125 -0.74 -0.30 27.98
N GLY A 126 -0.71 -1.02 26.86
CA GLY A 126 -0.18 -2.37 26.72
C GLY A 126 -1.00 -3.16 25.69
N PRO A 127 -0.54 -4.35 25.31
CA PRO A 127 -1.36 -5.27 24.55
C PRO A 127 -2.54 -5.67 25.44
N ASP A 128 -3.73 -5.20 25.11
CA ASP A 128 -4.96 -5.89 25.51
C ASP A 128 -5.15 -7.04 24.52
N PRO A 129 -4.78 -8.30 24.89
CA PRO A 129 -4.90 -9.45 24.01
C PRO A 129 -6.36 -9.83 23.76
N LEU A 130 -7.30 -9.24 24.50
CA LEU A 130 -8.72 -9.52 24.42
C LEU A 130 -9.50 -8.43 23.67
N ASP A 131 -8.86 -7.37 23.17
CA ASP A 131 -9.58 -6.39 22.36
C ASP A 131 -9.97 -7.03 21.01
N PRO A 132 -11.26 -7.37 20.80
CA PRO A 132 -11.70 -8.05 19.59
C PRO A 132 -11.59 -7.17 18.34
N ARG A 133 -11.32 -5.87 18.52
CA ARG A 133 -11.06 -4.92 17.44
C ARG A 133 -9.58 -4.90 17.02
N SER A 134 -8.72 -5.61 17.74
CA SER A 134 -7.32 -5.74 17.38
C SER A 134 -7.19 -6.61 16.12
N VAL A 135 -7.11 -5.97 14.96
CA VAL A 135 -6.80 -6.63 13.67
C VAL A 135 -5.36 -7.13 13.61
N GLN A 136 -4.53 -6.74 14.59
CA GLN A 136 -3.10 -6.97 14.60
C GLN A 136 -2.72 -8.45 14.53
N PRO A 137 -3.30 -9.39 15.32
CA PRO A 137 -2.90 -10.80 15.26
C PRO A 137 -3.21 -11.44 13.90
N ALA A 138 -4.35 -11.09 13.30
CA ALA A 138 -4.72 -11.59 11.97
C ALA A 138 -3.78 -11.07 10.88
N LEU A 139 -3.42 -9.79 10.94
CA LEU A 139 -2.45 -9.17 10.03
C LEU A 139 -1.06 -9.79 10.18
N LEU A 140 -0.55 -9.94 11.41
CA LEU A 140 0.76 -10.57 11.65
C LEU A 140 0.78 -12.02 11.17
N GLY A 141 -0.28 -12.79 11.44
CA GLY A 141 -0.41 -14.16 10.93
C GLY A 141 -0.48 -14.22 9.40
N LEU A 142 -1.08 -13.22 8.74
CA LEU A 142 -1.02 -13.09 7.29
C LEU A 142 0.42 -12.83 6.82
N LEU A 143 1.12 -11.88 7.43
CA LEU A 143 2.52 -11.60 7.09
C LEU A 143 3.39 -12.86 7.24
N ASP A 144 3.21 -13.63 8.32
CA ASP A 144 3.92 -14.89 8.55
C ASP A 144 3.65 -15.92 7.45
N ARG A 145 2.38 -16.10 7.07
CA ARG A 145 2.01 -17.02 5.98
C ARG A 145 2.59 -16.62 4.63
N LEU A 146 2.75 -15.32 4.39
CA LEU A 146 3.32 -14.78 3.16
C LEU A 146 4.86 -14.69 3.20
N GLY A 147 5.50 -15.07 4.30
CA GLY A 147 6.95 -14.93 4.47
C GLY A 147 7.41 -13.46 4.48
N LEU A 148 6.56 -12.56 4.95
CA LEU A 148 6.80 -11.13 5.07
C LEU A 148 7.14 -10.79 6.52
N SER A 149 8.27 -10.14 6.75
CA SER A 149 8.71 -9.85 8.12
C SER A 149 8.06 -8.61 8.70
N ALA A 150 7.65 -7.66 7.86
CA ALA A 150 7.14 -6.37 8.27
C ALA A 150 6.18 -5.75 7.26
N ALA A 151 5.36 -4.80 7.72
CA ALA A 151 4.47 -4.00 6.89
C ALA A 151 4.44 -2.52 7.31
N LEU A 152 4.34 -1.63 6.31
CA LEU A 152 3.94 -0.24 6.50
C LEU A 152 2.44 -0.11 6.21
N LEU A 153 1.69 0.40 7.17
CA LEU A 153 0.24 0.51 7.13
C LEU A 153 -0.16 1.95 6.83
N GLN A 154 -1.09 2.14 5.90
CA GLN A 154 -1.71 3.43 5.64
C GLN A 154 -3.24 3.26 5.69
N PRO A 155 -3.97 4.10 6.46
CA PRO A 155 -5.43 4.01 6.47
C PRO A 155 -5.98 4.30 5.08
N ALA A 156 -7.03 3.58 4.70
CA ALA A 156 -7.82 3.91 3.53
C ALA A 156 -8.39 5.34 3.69
N PRO A 157 -8.61 6.08 2.59
CA PRO A 157 -9.27 7.38 2.65
C PRO A 157 -10.58 7.31 3.45
N GLY A 158 -10.77 8.24 4.40
CA GLY A 158 -11.97 8.29 5.24
C GLY A 158 -12.03 7.30 6.41
N SER A 159 -11.09 6.36 6.52
CA SER A 159 -11.05 5.39 7.64
C SER A 159 -10.42 5.97 8.91
N ASP A 160 -10.69 5.32 10.05
CA ASP A 160 -10.12 5.71 11.34
C ASP A 160 -8.61 5.38 11.39
N TRP A 161 -7.80 6.43 11.33
CA TRP A 161 -6.34 6.33 11.43
C TRP A 161 -5.86 5.82 12.80
N ARG A 162 -6.68 5.93 13.88
CA ARG A 162 -6.28 5.50 15.22
C ARG A 162 -6.06 3.99 15.27
N GLY A 163 -6.93 3.21 14.63
CA GLY A 163 -6.76 1.76 14.56
C GLY A 163 -5.44 1.36 13.90
N VAL A 164 -5.02 2.07 12.84
CA VAL A 164 -3.71 1.86 12.20
C VAL A 164 -2.57 2.19 13.15
N MET A 165 -2.65 3.34 13.83
CA MET A 165 -1.61 3.77 14.76
C MET A 165 -1.49 2.83 15.98
N ASP A 166 -2.62 2.37 16.52
CA ASP A 166 -2.66 1.44 17.65
C ASP A 166 -2.09 0.07 17.26
N ALA A 167 -2.38 -0.42 16.04
CA ALA A 167 -1.79 -1.65 15.52
C ALA A 167 -0.27 -1.54 15.37
N ALA A 168 0.23 -0.41 14.85
CA ALA A 168 1.66 -0.14 14.74
C ALA A 168 2.34 -0.04 16.12
N ALA A 169 1.70 0.64 17.08
CA ALA A 169 2.22 0.83 18.43
C ALA A 169 2.35 -0.48 19.23
N ARG A 170 1.53 -1.49 18.92
CA ARG A 170 1.54 -2.79 19.61
C ARG A 170 2.57 -3.77 19.04
N ALA A 171 3.06 -3.60 17.82
CA ALA A 171 4.13 -4.43 17.23
C ALA A 171 5.12 -3.55 16.44
N PRO A 172 5.80 -2.60 17.10
CA PRO A 172 6.68 -1.65 16.45
C PRO A 172 7.93 -2.30 15.86
N GLU A 173 8.20 -3.58 16.03
CA GLU A 173 9.29 -4.28 15.36
C GLU A 173 8.87 -4.83 13.98
N ARG A 174 7.55 -4.93 13.72
CA ARG A 174 6.98 -5.48 12.48
C ARG A 174 6.05 -4.53 11.75
N LEU A 175 5.40 -3.61 12.46
CA LEU A 175 4.38 -2.72 11.92
C LEU A 175 4.78 -1.27 12.09
N ARG A 176 4.55 -0.49 11.04
CA ARG A 176 4.74 0.96 11.00
C ARG A 176 3.51 1.61 10.40
N ALA A 177 3.26 2.88 10.71
CA ALA A 177 2.13 3.64 10.20
C ALA A 177 2.58 4.81 9.33
N VAL A 178 1.82 5.09 8.26
CA VAL A 178 1.78 6.36 7.55
C VAL A 178 0.39 6.95 7.71
N LEU A 179 0.29 8.16 8.25
CA LEU A 179 -1.00 8.77 8.54
C LEU A 179 -1.29 9.97 7.61
N PRO A 180 -2.56 10.20 7.24
CA PRO A 180 -2.94 11.30 6.36
C PRO A 180 -2.82 12.65 7.07
N LEU A 181 -2.03 13.56 6.51
CA LEU A 181 -1.84 14.93 6.98
C LEU A 181 -2.80 15.86 6.24
N ALA A 182 -3.88 16.27 6.91
CA ALA A 182 -4.92 17.12 6.32
C ALA A 182 -4.47 18.56 6.05
N SER A 183 -3.46 19.06 6.78
CA SER A 183 -2.86 20.38 6.57
C SER A 183 -1.36 20.31 6.84
N LEU A 184 -0.57 21.24 6.31
CA LEU A 184 0.87 21.32 6.61
C LEU A 184 1.20 21.70 8.10
N THR A 185 0.22 21.63 9.00
CA THR A 185 0.42 21.78 10.44
C THR A 185 0.68 20.42 11.08
N LEU A 186 1.90 20.21 11.56
CA LEU A 186 2.28 18.99 12.26
C LEU A 186 1.79 19.00 13.72
N PRO A 187 1.29 17.86 14.23
CA PRO A 187 0.71 17.79 15.57
C PRO A 187 1.81 17.93 16.63
N PRO A 188 1.46 18.46 17.82
CA PRO A 188 2.39 18.46 18.96
C PRO A 188 2.75 17.03 19.42
N THR A 189 1.88 16.06 19.17
CA THR A 189 2.06 14.64 19.51
C THR A 189 2.98 13.88 18.55
N LEU A 190 3.52 14.52 17.49
CA LEU A 190 4.32 13.86 16.45
C LEU A 190 5.50 13.04 17.02
N ALA A 191 6.25 13.61 17.97
CA ALA A 191 7.38 12.94 18.59
C ALA A 191 6.96 11.69 19.38
N VAL A 192 5.78 11.73 20.02
CA VAL A 192 5.22 10.58 20.72
C VAL A 192 4.82 9.51 19.70
N MET A 193 4.10 9.88 18.64
CA MET A 193 3.67 8.97 17.59
C MET A 193 4.85 8.29 16.89
N ALA A 194 5.92 9.04 16.58
CA ALA A 194 7.15 8.51 15.98
C ALA A 194 7.77 7.38 16.83
N ARG A 195 7.86 7.57 18.16
CA ARG A 195 8.36 6.53 19.08
C ARG A 195 7.49 5.29 19.15
N HIS A 196 6.22 5.41 18.76
CA HIS A 196 5.25 4.32 18.77
C HIS A 196 4.92 3.80 17.36
N GLY A 197 5.83 3.99 16.40
CA GLY A 197 5.75 3.32 15.10
C GLY A 197 5.12 4.15 13.98
N LEU A 198 4.91 5.46 14.16
CA LEU A 198 4.71 6.33 13.02
C LEU A 198 6.02 6.41 12.22
N ALA A 199 5.98 6.09 10.92
CA ALA A 199 7.12 6.18 10.01
C ALA A 199 7.00 7.36 9.03
N GLY A 200 5.79 7.85 8.76
CA GLY A 200 5.61 8.93 7.81
C GLY A 200 4.23 9.55 7.84
N LEU A 201 4.08 10.61 7.04
CA LEU A 201 2.81 11.29 6.82
C LEU A 201 2.50 11.36 5.33
N SER A 202 1.22 11.27 4.96
CA SER A 202 0.78 11.38 3.58
C SER A 202 0.04 12.69 3.35
N VAL A 203 0.44 13.46 2.34
CA VAL A 203 -0.19 14.74 2.00
C VAL A 203 -0.74 14.67 0.59
N MET A 204 -1.99 15.11 0.42
CA MET A 204 -2.57 15.37 -0.90
C MET A 204 -2.33 16.84 -1.26
N VAL A 205 -1.66 17.11 -2.38
CA VAL A 205 -1.25 18.49 -2.74
C VAL A 205 -2.44 19.39 -3.03
N GLU A 206 -3.54 18.87 -3.57
CA GLU A 206 -4.75 19.66 -3.80
C GLU A 206 -5.30 20.29 -2.50
N ALA A 207 -5.06 19.64 -1.36
CA ALA A 207 -5.45 20.14 -0.05
C ALA A 207 -4.47 21.19 0.52
N CYS A 208 -3.29 21.37 -0.08
CA CYS A 208 -2.22 22.22 0.46
C CYS A 208 -1.78 23.28 -0.56
N ARG A 209 -1.95 24.56 -0.22
CA ARG A 209 -1.35 25.64 -1.00
C ARG A 209 0.17 25.47 -1.04
N VAL A 210 0.76 25.63 -2.23
CA VAL A 210 2.20 25.56 -2.45
C VAL A 210 2.86 26.84 -1.90
N GLU A 211 3.05 26.90 -0.59
CA GLU A 211 3.88 27.92 0.04
C GLU A 211 5.23 27.31 0.42
N PRO A 212 6.35 27.66 -0.25
CA PRO A 212 7.64 27.01 -0.04
C PRO A 212 8.15 27.05 1.40
N ALA A 213 7.85 28.13 2.13
CA ALA A 213 8.27 28.29 3.53
C ALA A 213 7.61 27.25 4.46
N LEU A 214 6.34 26.92 4.21
CA LEU A 214 5.61 25.92 4.99
C LEU A 214 6.17 24.51 4.74
N TRP A 215 6.42 24.16 3.48
CA TRP A 215 7.03 22.88 3.12
C TRP A 215 8.37 22.66 3.79
N ARG A 216 9.26 23.65 3.74
CA ARG A 216 10.56 23.56 4.42
C ARG A 216 10.42 23.30 5.91
N SER A 217 9.53 24.01 6.60
CA SER A 217 9.30 23.84 8.04
C SER A 217 8.81 22.43 8.37
N VAL A 218 7.84 21.92 7.60
CA VAL A 218 7.31 20.57 7.75
C VAL A 218 8.40 19.52 7.54
N LEU A 219 9.13 19.60 6.43
CA LEU A 219 10.15 18.61 6.06
C LEU A 219 11.26 18.57 7.12
N LEU A 220 11.81 19.71 7.53
CA LEU A 220 12.83 19.73 8.58
C LEU A 220 12.35 19.10 9.89
N ARG A 221 11.08 19.28 10.26
CA ARG A 221 10.49 18.63 11.43
C ARG A 221 10.29 17.13 11.24
N LEU A 222 9.91 16.67 10.05
CA LEU A 222 9.84 15.24 9.74
C LEU A 222 11.23 14.59 9.80
N ALA A 223 12.23 15.23 9.20
CA ALA A 223 13.62 14.78 9.24
C ALA A 223 14.14 14.67 10.68
N ALA A 224 13.82 15.63 11.55
CA ALA A 224 14.21 15.59 12.97
C ALA A 224 13.65 14.39 13.74
N HIS A 225 12.63 13.72 13.22
CA HIS A 225 12.04 12.51 13.78
C HIS A 225 12.29 11.25 12.94
N GLY A 226 13.11 11.34 11.89
CA GLY A 226 13.37 10.22 10.99
C GLY A 226 12.14 9.77 10.19
N LEU A 227 11.16 10.66 10.00
CA LEU A 227 9.91 10.36 9.30
C LEU A 227 10.04 10.66 7.80
N HIS A 228 9.27 9.96 6.97
CA HIS A 228 9.14 10.25 5.55
C HIS A 228 7.83 10.97 5.21
N LEU A 229 7.81 11.62 4.05
CA LEU A 229 6.61 12.20 3.45
C LEU A 229 6.15 11.32 2.28
N HIS A 230 4.92 10.86 2.31
CA HIS A 230 4.24 10.29 1.15
C HIS A 230 3.46 11.40 0.43
N LEU A 231 4.02 11.91 -0.66
CA LEU A 231 3.46 13.01 -1.44
C LEU A 231 2.51 12.46 -2.51
N LYS A 232 1.21 12.70 -2.33
CA LYS A 232 0.16 12.40 -3.31
C LYS A 232 -0.13 13.65 -4.13
N ALA A 233 0.36 13.66 -5.36
CA ALA A 233 0.23 14.78 -6.29
C ALA A 233 0.01 14.26 -7.70
N ASP A 234 -0.78 14.99 -8.49
CA ASP A 234 -0.88 14.72 -9.92
C ASP A 234 0.52 14.82 -10.56
N PRO A 235 0.92 13.87 -11.44
CA PRO A 235 2.15 13.95 -12.20
C PRO A 235 2.47 15.30 -12.83
N ASP A 236 1.47 16.04 -13.33
CA ASP A 236 1.64 17.36 -13.93
C ASP A 236 2.23 18.39 -12.95
N GLN A 237 2.08 18.16 -11.64
CA GLN A 237 2.58 19.05 -10.60
C GLN A 237 4.03 18.74 -10.21
N TRP A 238 4.56 17.55 -10.51
CA TRP A 238 5.88 17.11 -10.07
C TRP A 238 7.03 18.03 -10.52
N PRO A 239 7.08 18.55 -11.76
CA PRO A 239 8.16 19.44 -12.20
C PRO A 239 8.27 20.70 -11.32
N ALA A 240 7.14 21.22 -10.85
CA ALA A 240 7.10 22.36 -9.96
C ALA A 240 7.35 21.96 -8.50
N LEU A 241 6.81 20.84 -8.03
CA LEU A 241 6.87 20.43 -6.63
C LEU A 241 8.24 19.89 -6.19
N LEU A 242 8.86 19.03 -6.99
CA LEU A 242 10.07 18.30 -6.60
C LEU A 242 11.23 19.21 -6.16
N PRO A 243 11.54 20.34 -6.84
CA PRO A 243 12.57 21.27 -6.38
C PRO A 243 12.32 21.87 -4.99
N PHE A 244 11.07 21.89 -4.50
CA PHE A 244 10.73 22.45 -3.20
C PHE A 244 10.77 21.43 -2.07
N VAL A 245 10.40 20.19 -2.35
CA VAL A 245 10.26 19.14 -1.32
C VAL A 245 11.52 18.31 -1.12
N LEU A 246 12.45 18.34 -2.07
CA LEU A 246 13.73 17.63 -1.98
C LEU A 246 14.82 18.52 -1.35
N GLY A 247 15.82 17.90 -0.72
CA GLY A 247 17.02 18.57 -0.20
C GLY A 247 16.92 18.97 1.27
N HIS A 248 15.92 18.48 1.99
CA HIS A 248 15.68 18.79 3.41
C HIS A 248 16.03 17.62 4.34
N GLY A 249 16.53 16.50 3.80
CA GLY A 249 16.90 15.30 4.57
C GLY A 249 15.70 14.44 4.99
N THR A 250 14.50 14.76 4.49
CA THR A 250 13.29 13.95 4.64
C THR A 250 13.13 13.07 3.41
N PRO A 251 13.01 11.74 3.54
CA PRO A 251 12.59 10.92 2.42
C PRO A 251 11.21 11.34 1.90
N VAL A 252 11.09 11.60 0.62
CA VAL A 252 9.86 11.96 -0.09
C VAL A 252 9.52 10.84 -1.05
N ARG A 253 8.43 10.12 -0.77
CA ARG A 253 7.87 9.09 -1.63
C ARG A 253 6.83 9.68 -2.57
N LEU A 254 6.99 9.41 -3.85
CA LEU A 254 5.95 9.53 -4.88
C LEU A 254 5.46 8.16 -5.28
N ASP A 255 4.18 8.02 -5.63
CA ASP A 255 3.65 6.80 -6.25
C ASP A 255 3.55 7.00 -7.76
N LEU A 256 4.11 6.06 -8.53
CA LEU A 256 3.95 6.04 -9.98
C LEU A 256 2.51 5.68 -10.31
N PRO A 257 1.82 6.48 -11.14
CA PRO A 257 0.51 6.12 -11.62
C PRO A 257 0.62 4.86 -12.48
N GLY A 258 -0.47 4.07 -12.50
CA GLY A 258 -0.60 2.97 -13.44
C GLY A 258 -0.55 3.47 -14.89
N ALA A 259 -0.92 4.71 -15.18
CA ALA A 259 -1.00 5.25 -16.54
C ALA A 259 0.34 5.81 -17.07
N ARG A 260 0.35 6.14 -18.37
CA ARG A 260 1.46 6.87 -19.00
C ARG A 260 1.61 8.25 -18.34
N LEU A 261 2.84 8.59 -17.97
CA LEU A 261 3.18 9.92 -17.47
C LEU A 261 3.18 10.98 -18.58
N PRO A 262 2.76 12.22 -18.26
CA PRO A 262 3.07 13.40 -19.05
C PRO A 262 4.59 13.53 -19.27
N ASP A 263 5.01 14.04 -20.43
CA ASP A 263 6.43 14.10 -20.80
C ASP A 263 7.24 14.97 -19.82
N ASP A 264 6.65 16.06 -19.30
CA ASP A 264 7.30 16.93 -18.31
C ASP A 264 7.46 16.22 -16.94
N ALA A 265 6.44 15.47 -16.51
CA ALA A 265 6.50 14.68 -15.28
C ALA A 265 7.57 13.59 -15.39
N HIS A 266 7.65 12.94 -16.55
CA HIS A 266 8.68 11.97 -16.87
C HIS A 266 10.09 12.59 -16.81
N ALA A 267 10.29 13.74 -17.46
CA ALA A 267 11.57 14.45 -17.42
C ALA A 267 11.96 14.92 -16.01
N ALA A 268 10.99 15.34 -15.20
CA ALA A 268 11.22 15.71 -13.81
C ALA A 268 11.67 14.51 -12.96
N LEU A 269 11.01 13.37 -13.07
CA LEU A 269 11.43 12.15 -12.37
C LEU A 269 12.86 11.75 -12.74
N GLU A 270 13.21 11.71 -14.03
CA GLU A 270 14.56 11.33 -14.45
C GLU A 270 15.62 12.29 -13.94
N ARG A 271 15.34 13.60 -13.97
CA ARG A 271 16.24 14.63 -13.45
C ARG A 271 16.53 14.43 -11.96
N HIS A 272 15.53 13.99 -11.20
CA HIS A 272 15.61 13.83 -9.75
C HIS A 272 15.81 12.39 -9.28
N ALA A 273 15.88 11.41 -10.18
CA ALA A 273 15.91 9.98 -9.83
C ALA A 273 17.05 9.63 -8.86
N GLY A 274 18.22 10.25 -9.04
CA GLY A 274 19.39 10.06 -8.18
C GLY A 274 19.40 10.89 -6.89
N HIS A 275 18.36 11.68 -6.63
CA HIS A 275 18.31 12.51 -5.43
C HIS A 275 18.12 11.63 -4.18
N PRO A 276 18.94 11.77 -3.12
CA PRO A 276 18.92 10.86 -1.97
C PRO A 276 17.57 10.83 -1.23
N ASP A 277 16.87 11.98 -1.24
CA ASP A 277 15.57 12.14 -0.61
C ASP A 277 14.40 11.61 -1.46
N LEU A 278 14.56 11.34 -2.77
CA LEU A 278 13.45 10.90 -3.61
C LEU A 278 13.29 9.38 -3.56
N TRP A 279 12.06 8.93 -3.30
CA TRP A 279 11.65 7.53 -3.32
C TRP A 279 10.46 7.35 -4.26
N ILE A 280 10.42 6.22 -4.97
CA ILE A 280 9.42 5.95 -5.99
C ILE A 280 8.71 4.64 -5.67
N GLY A 281 7.47 4.77 -5.20
CA GLY A 281 6.49 3.71 -5.05
C GLY A 281 5.86 3.32 -6.36
N PHE A 282 5.54 2.05 -6.52
CA PHE A 282 4.72 1.59 -7.63
C PHE A 282 3.97 0.31 -7.26
N VAL A 283 2.89 0.07 -8.00
CA VAL A 283 2.10 -1.16 -7.99
C VAL A 283 2.53 -2.03 -9.19
N PRO A 284 3.28 -3.13 -8.99
CA PRO A 284 3.88 -3.93 -10.06
C PRO A 284 2.86 -4.42 -11.08
N ALA A 285 1.73 -4.94 -10.59
CA ALA A 285 0.65 -5.45 -11.43
C ALA A 285 0.07 -4.34 -12.32
N ALA A 286 -0.13 -3.12 -11.79
CA ALA A 286 -0.56 -1.98 -12.57
C ALA A 286 0.50 -1.57 -13.61
N VAL A 287 1.77 -1.47 -13.21
CA VAL A 287 2.87 -1.14 -14.13
C VAL A 287 2.95 -2.13 -15.29
N ARG A 288 2.81 -3.43 -15.00
CA ARG A 288 2.76 -4.49 -16.00
C ARG A 288 1.53 -4.35 -16.90
N ALA A 289 0.35 -4.21 -16.33
CA ALA A 289 -0.92 -4.11 -17.05
C ALA A 289 -0.93 -2.93 -18.04
N HIS A 290 -0.38 -1.80 -17.63
CA HIS A 290 -0.31 -0.59 -18.44
C HIS A 290 0.97 -0.46 -19.27
N ARG A 291 1.85 -1.46 -19.23
CA ARG A 291 3.10 -1.53 -20.00
C ARG A 291 4.03 -0.34 -19.74
N THR A 292 4.05 0.17 -18.52
CA THR A 292 4.93 1.27 -18.10
C THR A 292 6.29 0.79 -17.57
N GLY A 293 6.61 -0.51 -17.70
CA GLY A 293 7.88 -1.10 -17.24
C GLY A 293 9.15 -0.43 -17.78
N ARG A 294 9.13 0.13 -19.00
CA ARG A 294 10.26 0.89 -19.55
C ARG A 294 10.64 2.12 -18.70
N LEU A 295 9.69 2.73 -18.01
CA LEU A 295 9.99 3.83 -17.09
C LEU A 295 10.80 3.31 -15.90
N LEU A 296 10.39 2.19 -15.30
CA LEU A 296 11.12 1.58 -14.18
C LEU A 296 12.55 1.19 -14.61
N GLU A 297 12.72 0.59 -15.79
CA GLU A 297 14.04 0.26 -16.35
C GLU A 297 14.94 1.50 -16.44
N ARG A 298 14.41 2.63 -16.92
CA ARG A 298 15.14 3.90 -17.01
C ARG A 298 15.48 4.47 -15.64
N LEU A 299 14.56 4.42 -14.69
CA LEU A 299 14.81 4.86 -13.31
C LEU A 299 15.90 4.02 -12.64
N VAL A 300 15.87 2.69 -12.81
CA VAL A 300 16.93 1.79 -12.33
C VAL A 300 18.26 2.11 -13.02
N ALA A 301 18.26 2.36 -14.33
CA ALA A 301 19.49 2.72 -15.04
C ALA A 301 20.08 4.06 -14.58
N ALA A 302 19.22 5.04 -14.24
CA ALA A 302 19.64 6.38 -13.84
C ALA A 302 20.11 6.46 -12.39
N ALA A 303 19.46 5.74 -11.46
CA ALA A 303 19.66 5.91 -10.02
C ALA A 303 19.91 4.61 -9.24
N GLY A 304 19.87 3.46 -9.93
CA GLY A 304 19.86 2.15 -9.30
C GLY A 304 18.51 1.82 -8.65
N PRO A 305 18.36 0.60 -8.13
CA PRO A 305 17.10 0.14 -7.53
C PRO A 305 16.88 0.63 -6.10
N SER A 306 17.87 1.25 -5.46
CA SER A 306 17.91 1.56 -4.01
C SER A 306 16.84 2.55 -3.51
N ARG A 307 16.07 3.16 -4.42
CA ARG A 307 15.01 4.12 -4.13
C ARG A 307 13.65 3.74 -4.73
N LEU A 308 13.55 2.53 -5.26
CA LEU A 308 12.30 1.96 -5.75
C LEU A 308 11.66 1.10 -4.66
N LEU A 309 10.35 1.18 -4.51
CA LEU A 309 9.62 0.41 -3.51
C LEU A 309 8.32 -0.14 -4.10
N TRP A 310 8.03 -1.39 -3.75
CA TRP A 310 6.76 -2.03 -4.06
C TRP A 310 5.72 -1.77 -2.97
N HIS A 311 4.50 -1.39 -3.37
CA HIS A 311 3.28 -1.53 -2.55
C HIS A 311 2.22 -2.36 -3.28
N SER A 312 1.31 -3.00 -2.53
CA SER A 312 0.12 -3.62 -3.11
C SER A 312 -0.85 -2.61 -3.72
N GLY A 313 -0.81 -1.34 -3.27
CA GLY A 313 -1.79 -0.35 -3.71
C GLY A 313 -3.22 -0.71 -3.30
N ALA A 314 -3.40 -1.35 -2.13
CA ALA A 314 -4.69 -1.84 -1.66
C ALA A 314 -5.85 -0.88 -1.98
N GLY A 315 -6.84 -1.39 -2.72
CA GLY A 315 -7.98 -0.62 -3.25
C GLY A 315 -7.85 -0.19 -4.72
N GLU A 316 -6.64 -0.14 -5.27
CA GLU A 316 -6.38 0.28 -6.65
C GLU A 316 -6.24 -0.94 -7.58
N GLY A 317 -7.24 -1.16 -8.45
CA GLY A 317 -7.11 -2.07 -9.60
C GLY A 317 -7.46 -3.54 -9.37
N GLY A 318 -7.81 -3.96 -8.15
CA GLY A 318 -8.34 -5.30 -7.88
C GLY A 318 -7.37 -6.45 -8.15
N PHE A 319 -6.07 -6.17 -8.11
CA PHE A 319 -5.01 -7.17 -8.24
C PHE A 319 -4.84 -7.95 -6.95
N ASP A 320 -4.63 -9.26 -7.05
CA ASP A 320 -4.27 -10.07 -5.91
C ASP A 320 -2.73 -10.08 -5.69
N LEU A 321 -2.29 -10.76 -4.64
CA LEU A 321 -0.86 -10.85 -4.33
C LEU A 321 -0.08 -11.59 -5.43
N ASP A 322 -0.68 -12.61 -6.04
CA ASP A 322 0.00 -13.44 -7.05
C ASP A 322 0.26 -12.61 -8.31
N ASP A 323 -0.68 -11.75 -8.71
CA ASP A 323 -0.50 -10.76 -9.78
C ASP A 323 0.72 -9.86 -9.52
N HIS A 324 0.86 -9.36 -8.29
CA HIS A 324 2.01 -8.53 -7.91
C HIS A 324 3.33 -9.29 -7.98
N LEU A 325 3.36 -10.52 -7.46
CA LEU A 325 4.58 -11.35 -7.45
C LEU A 325 5.02 -11.71 -8.86
N LEU A 326 4.09 -12.13 -9.72
CA LEU A 326 4.37 -12.41 -11.13
C LEU A 326 4.86 -11.15 -11.86
N ALA A 327 4.24 -10.00 -11.61
CA ALA A 327 4.70 -8.73 -12.19
C ALA A 327 6.10 -8.32 -11.71
N LEU A 328 6.46 -8.57 -10.44
CA LEU A 328 7.82 -8.31 -9.94
C LEU A 328 8.88 -9.19 -10.62
N LEU A 329 8.56 -10.47 -10.89
CA LEU A 329 9.44 -11.38 -11.62
C LEU A 329 9.70 -10.88 -13.05
N ASP A 330 8.65 -10.43 -13.73
CA ASP A 330 8.73 -9.91 -15.10
C ASP A 330 9.50 -8.57 -15.16
N LEU A 331 9.21 -7.64 -14.25
CA LEU A 331 9.80 -6.29 -14.25
C LEU A 331 11.26 -6.29 -13.78
N PHE A 332 11.64 -7.20 -12.90
CA PHE A 332 12.98 -7.26 -12.33
C PHE A 332 13.51 -8.70 -12.36
N PRO A 333 14.10 -9.15 -13.48
CA PRO A 333 14.58 -10.54 -13.61
C PRO A 333 15.74 -10.86 -12.67
N THR A 334 16.47 -9.85 -12.16
CA THR A 334 17.58 -10.04 -11.22
C THR A 334 17.08 -10.14 -9.78
N ALA A 335 17.42 -11.24 -9.09
CA ALA A 335 16.98 -11.51 -7.72
C ALA A 335 17.40 -10.42 -6.72
N ASP A 336 18.62 -9.89 -6.84
CA ASP A 336 19.13 -8.83 -5.96
C ASP A 336 18.31 -7.55 -6.07
N ILE A 337 17.85 -7.21 -7.28
CA ILE A 337 16.99 -6.03 -7.49
C ILE A 337 15.63 -6.28 -6.82
N ARG A 338 15.04 -7.47 -6.99
CA ARG A 338 13.78 -7.82 -6.31
C ARG A 338 13.90 -7.76 -4.80
N GLN A 339 14.98 -8.28 -4.24
CA GLN A 339 15.24 -8.24 -2.79
C GLN A 339 15.37 -6.80 -2.26
N GLN A 340 15.98 -5.90 -3.04
CA GLN A 340 16.03 -4.49 -2.67
C GLN A 340 14.64 -3.86 -2.71
N VAL A 341 13.94 -3.97 -3.84
CA VAL A 341 12.66 -3.30 -4.09
C VAL A 341 11.51 -3.81 -3.21
N ALA A 342 11.41 -5.12 -3.00
CA ALA A 342 10.36 -5.77 -2.21
C ALA A 342 10.78 -6.07 -0.75
N GLY A 343 11.97 -5.60 -0.35
CA GLY A 343 12.56 -5.90 0.95
C GLY A 343 13.32 -4.70 1.49
N ALA A 344 14.63 -4.67 1.26
CA ALA A 344 15.56 -3.76 1.95
C ALA A 344 15.12 -2.29 1.91
N ASN A 345 14.62 -1.83 0.76
CA ASN A 345 14.16 -0.45 0.56
C ASN A 345 12.93 -0.11 1.40
N ALA A 346 11.91 -0.97 1.40
CA ALA A 346 10.69 -0.77 2.20
C ALA A 346 11.01 -0.77 3.70
N ARG A 347 11.91 -1.66 4.14
CA ARG A 347 12.36 -1.70 5.54
C ARG A 347 13.16 -0.47 5.92
N TRP A 348 14.06 0.00 5.05
CA TRP A 348 14.77 1.25 5.28
C TRP A 348 13.81 2.43 5.45
N LEU A 349 12.83 2.56 4.56
CA LEU A 349 11.88 3.67 4.59
C LEU A 349 10.96 3.63 5.83
N ALA A 350 10.58 2.44 6.28
CA ALA A 350 9.69 2.25 7.41
C ALA A 350 10.40 2.25 8.78
N PHE A 351 11.65 1.76 8.86
CA PHE A 351 12.36 1.50 10.13
C PHE A 351 13.70 2.24 10.28
N GLY A 352 14.17 2.93 9.23
CA GLY A 352 15.44 3.66 9.25
C GLY A 352 16.70 2.76 9.20
N VAL A 353 17.87 3.41 9.21
CA VAL A 353 19.19 2.75 9.04
C VAL A 353 19.66 2.02 10.30
N GLU A 354 19.33 2.54 11.49
CA GLU A 354 19.84 2.02 12.77
C GLU A 354 19.35 0.58 13.05
N SER A 355 18.27 0.15 12.40
CA SER A 355 17.72 -1.21 12.52
C SER A 355 18.50 -2.29 11.76
N PHE A 356 19.55 -1.93 10.99
CA PHE A 356 20.32 -2.88 10.18
C PHE A 356 21.62 -3.36 10.82
N GLY A 357 22.03 -2.78 11.96
CA GLY A 357 23.29 -3.12 12.64
C GLY A 357 23.32 -4.51 13.29
N ASP A 358 22.16 -5.12 13.56
CA ASP A 358 22.06 -6.34 14.38
C ASP A 358 21.66 -7.61 13.59
N LEU A 359 21.60 -7.56 12.26
CA LEU A 359 21.14 -8.69 11.41
C LEU A 359 22.18 -9.18 10.38
N ALA A 360 23.42 -8.71 10.48
CA ALA A 360 24.57 -9.26 9.76
C ALA A 360 25.38 -10.16 10.70
#